data_AF-M7AHE9-F1
#
_entry.id   AF-M7AHE9-F1
#
_cell.length_a   1.000
_cell.length_b   1.000
_cell.length_c   1.000
_cell.angle_alpha   90.00
_cell.angle_beta   90.00
_cell.angle_gamma   90.00
#
_symmetry.space_group_name_H-M   'P 1'
#
loop_
_entity.id
_entity.type
_entity.pdbx_description
1 polymer ?
#
loop_
_entity_poly.entity_id
_entity_poly.type
_entity_poly.pdbx_seq_one_letter_code
_entity_poly.pdbx_strand_id
1 'polypeptide(L)'
;PLKLLDPGRSKLTTVETKRIISVLDETIFKIELISLITHITEFLDGLSTILGSELMDTFKEHEQLSNNMEALLSQLQSEGLLKQEDGRGDLVGTEEQIRRLQLHQQAVKSSIRNILRLFQADPLASQAVRDEAYARDLSAEMFIKNLSVFRGFLFEKLLTSPLEEQEKIQFMEEISLRDKKNTETIAALEAELAAAIQSRDDEIMKKNAAIKDLKSHLLHLEKYSESHIQRTKQEAEKLQKGELRSSQGKCAKIQQDIHQLRAQLNVLIIDNRDSELALRKKKYKVEMEIENWIQKYDADMGEKQTEYEEVDAVYTEEKAQLAELKKKYAVLEQEYSQIKEERRLSQEKKERAERELAIMVRAAIHIQAFWKGYLVRSLLKSKRKKKGKGKKSKK
;
A
#
# COMPACT_ATOMS: atom_id res chain seq x y z
N PRO A 1 30.73 16.62 67.07
CA PRO A 1 29.67 17.63 67.37
C PRO A 1 29.24 17.64 68.84
N LEU A 2 28.58 16.57 69.32
CA LEU A 2 27.89 16.58 70.63
C LEU A 2 28.80 16.73 71.88
N LYS A 3 30.12 16.52 71.77
CA LYS A 3 31.09 16.71 72.86
C LYS A 3 31.16 18.14 73.45
N LEU A 4 30.49 19.11 72.84
CA LEU A 4 30.31 20.46 73.42
C LEU A 4 29.23 20.50 74.51
N LEU A 5 28.36 19.48 74.61
CA LEU A 5 27.27 19.40 75.60
C LEU A 5 27.74 18.80 76.93
N ASP A 6 28.79 17.98 76.92
CA ASP A 6 29.41 17.41 78.11
C ASP A 6 30.05 18.52 78.98
N PRO A 7 30.17 18.38 80.32
CA PRO A 7 30.97 19.30 81.13
C PRO A 7 32.47 19.17 80.79
N GLY A 8 33.19 20.29 80.65
CA GLY A 8 34.62 20.28 80.31
C GLY A 8 35.53 19.72 81.41
N ARG A 9 34.96 19.39 82.58
CA ARG A 9 35.64 18.98 83.81
C ARG A 9 34.96 17.73 84.36
N SER A 10 35.75 16.78 84.85
CA SER A 10 35.25 15.53 85.47
C SER A 10 35.35 15.51 87.00
N LYS A 11 35.89 16.57 87.63
CA LYS A 11 36.09 16.67 89.08
C LYS A 11 35.76 18.08 89.58
N LEU A 12 35.01 18.15 90.67
CA LEU A 12 34.74 19.38 91.40
C LEU A 12 36.03 19.92 92.01
N THR A 13 36.30 21.22 91.87
CA THR A 13 37.54 21.85 92.33
C THR A 13 37.38 22.53 93.68
N THR A 14 36.31 23.31 93.86
CA THR A 14 36.07 24.11 95.08
C THR A 14 35.63 23.25 96.27
N VAL A 15 35.67 23.82 97.48
CA VAL A 15 35.27 23.10 98.72
C VAL A 15 33.75 23.10 98.86
N GLU A 16 33.11 24.18 98.43
CA GLU A 16 31.68 24.44 98.51
C GLU A 16 30.90 23.45 97.65
N THR A 17 31.35 23.22 96.41
CA THR A 17 30.71 22.26 95.50
C THR A 17 30.85 20.81 95.98
N LYS A 18 32.04 20.43 96.48
CA LYS A 18 32.26 19.14 97.14
C LYS A 18 31.36 18.98 98.36
N ARG A 19 31.17 20.03 99.17
CA ARG A 19 30.30 20.01 100.35
C ARG A 19 28.83 19.87 99.98
N ILE A 20 28.34 20.56 98.94
CA ILE A 20 26.97 20.42 98.45
C ILE A 20 26.67 18.96 98.05
N ILE A 21 27.55 18.34 97.27
CA ILE A 21 27.39 16.94 96.85
C ILE A 21 27.57 15.98 98.03
N SER A 22 28.54 16.21 98.93
CA SER A 22 28.71 15.40 100.14
C SER A 22 27.50 15.44 101.07
N VAL A 23 26.81 16.58 101.19
CA VAL A 23 25.57 16.70 101.98
C VAL A 23 24.42 15.94 101.29
N LEU A 24 24.36 15.94 99.95
CA LEU A 24 23.37 15.15 99.20
C LEU A 24 23.64 13.65 99.31
N ASP A 25 24.90 13.22 99.19
CA ASP A 25 25.30 11.81 99.33
C ASP A 25 25.02 11.30 100.77
N GLU A 26 25.31 12.11 101.80
CA GLU A 26 24.96 11.79 103.20
C GLU A 26 23.43 11.81 103.44
N THR A 27 22.69 12.67 102.74
CA THR A 27 21.23 12.74 102.83
C THR A 27 20.58 11.52 102.19
N ILE A 28 21.06 11.09 101.01
CA ILE A 28 20.63 9.85 100.34
C ILE A 28 20.90 8.66 101.27
N PHE A 29 22.12 8.51 101.78
CA PHE A 29 22.49 7.44 102.72
C PHE A 29 21.59 7.37 103.96
N LYS A 30 21.24 8.52 104.56
CA LYS A 30 20.33 8.56 105.70
C LYS A 30 18.89 8.19 105.32
N ILE A 31 18.42 8.57 104.13
CA ILE A 31 17.08 8.20 103.65
C ILE A 31 17.00 6.71 103.28
N GLU A 32 18.05 6.14 102.67
CA GLU A 32 18.19 4.71 102.44
C GLU A 32 18.00 3.91 103.74
N LEU A 33 18.69 4.30 104.81
CA LEU A 33 18.57 3.66 106.13
C LEU A 33 17.19 3.90 106.76
N ILE A 34 16.69 5.15 106.79
CA ILE A 34 15.37 5.47 107.37
C ILE A 34 14.24 4.68 106.68
N SER A 35 14.31 4.51 105.36
CA SER A 35 13.30 3.78 104.57
C SER A 35 13.15 2.29 104.93
N LEU A 36 14.11 1.75 105.70
CA LEU A 36 14.16 0.35 106.12
C LEU A 36 13.94 0.16 107.62
N ILE A 37 13.91 1.23 108.43
CA ILE A 37 13.78 1.14 109.90
C ILE A 37 12.56 0.32 110.34
N THR A 38 11.40 0.50 109.69
CA THR A 38 10.18 -0.26 110.00
C THR A 38 10.40 -1.76 109.78
N HIS A 39 10.97 -2.16 108.64
CA HIS A 39 11.25 -3.55 108.31
C HIS A 39 12.27 -4.19 109.27
N ILE A 40 13.35 -3.48 109.58
CA ILE A 40 14.38 -3.95 110.54
C ILE A 40 13.75 -4.17 111.93
N THR A 41 12.77 -3.34 112.31
CA THR A 41 12.06 -3.46 113.58
C THR A 41 11.11 -4.68 113.58
N GLU A 42 10.43 -4.96 112.46
CA GLU A 42 9.58 -6.15 112.29
C GLU A 42 10.37 -7.47 112.25
N PHE A 43 11.60 -7.46 111.71
CA PHE A 43 12.44 -8.66 111.49
C PHE A 43 13.69 -8.73 112.39
N LEU A 44 13.65 -8.00 113.52
CA LEU A 44 14.79 -7.72 114.39
C LEU A 44 15.63 -8.96 114.79
N ASP A 45 14.97 -10.05 115.20
CA ASP A 45 15.65 -11.27 115.66
C ASP A 45 16.48 -11.95 114.55
N GLY A 46 16.08 -11.82 113.28
CA GLY A 46 16.82 -12.37 112.13
C GLY A 46 18.14 -11.63 111.86
N LEU A 47 18.19 -10.33 112.17
CA LEU A 47 19.36 -9.47 111.96
C LEU A 47 20.26 -9.35 113.20
N SER A 48 19.87 -9.98 114.32
CA SER A 48 20.55 -9.97 115.63
C SER A 48 22.05 -10.25 115.60
N THR A 49 22.52 -11.09 114.66
CA THR A 49 23.94 -11.46 114.51
C THR A 49 24.77 -10.39 113.79
N ILE A 50 24.12 -9.47 113.06
CA ILE A 50 24.76 -8.45 112.21
C ILE A 50 24.66 -7.06 112.84
N LEU A 51 23.53 -6.74 113.47
CA LEU A 51 23.29 -5.43 114.10
C LEU A 51 24.08 -5.24 115.41
N GLY A 52 24.37 -6.33 116.14
CA GLY A 52 25.04 -6.27 117.43
C GLY A 52 24.13 -5.77 118.58
N SER A 53 24.53 -6.01 119.83
CA SER A 53 23.66 -5.79 120.99
C SER A 53 23.24 -4.33 121.19
N GLU A 54 24.16 -3.37 121.03
CA GLU A 54 23.88 -1.95 121.22
C GLU A 54 22.82 -1.44 120.23
N LEU A 55 22.95 -1.79 118.94
CA LEU A 55 22.00 -1.39 117.92
C LEU A 55 20.64 -2.09 118.13
N MET A 56 20.65 -3.41 118.41
CA MET A 56 19.45 -4.20 118.73
C MET A 56 18.65 -3.60 119.89
N ASP A 57 19.30 -3.15 120.95
CA ASP A 57 18.62 -2.55 122.09
C ASP A 57 18.08 -1.15 121.76
N THR A 58 18.80 -0.32 120.97
CA THR A 58 18.25 0.97 120.49
C THR A 58 17.09 0.82 119.51
N PHE A 59 17.01 -0.28 118.75
CA PHE A 59 15.84 -0.60 117.93
C PHE A 59 14.64 -0.99 118.79
N LYS A 60 14.81 -1.78 119.86
CA LYS A 60 13.72 -2.09 120.82
C LYS A 60 13.25 -0.85 121.57
N GLU A 61 14.16 0.05 121.94
CA GLU A 61 13.78 1.38 122.48
C GLU A 61 12.99 2.19 121.46
N HIS A 62 13.40 2.17 120.18
CA HIS A 62 12.67 2.85 119.12
C HIS A 62 11.28 2.24 118.89
N GLU A 63 11.15 0.91 118.86
CA GLU A 63 9.88 0.19 118.76
C GLU A 63 8.94 0.60 119.88
N GLN A 64 9.40 0.54 121.14
CA GLN A 64 8.62 0.96 122.30
C GLN A 64 8.21 2.44 122.22
N LEU A 65 9.11 3.34 121.80
CA LEU A 65 8.78 4.76 121.61
C LEU A 65 7.79 4.98 120.45
N SER A 66 7.86 4.18 119.39
CA SER A 66 6.94 4.22 118.25
C SER A 66 5.55 3.74 118.66
N ASN A 67 5.46 2.56 119.30
CA ASN A 67 4.22 1.97 119.77
C ASN A 67 3.53 2.86 120.81
N ASN A 68 4.29 3.49 121.72
CA ASN A 68 3.76 4.49 122.66
C ASN A 68 3.25 5.76 121.94
N MET A 69 3.92 6.21 120.89
CA MET A 69 3.47 7.36 120.09
C MET A 69 2.22 7.03 119.26
N GLU A 70 2.12 5.83 118.68
CA GLU A 70 0.97 5.35 117.91
C GLU A 70 -0.26 5.11 118.80
N ALA A 71 -0.06 4.56 120.01
CA ALA A 71 -1.11 4.46 121.01
C ALA A 71 -1.64 5.84 121.44
N LEU A 72 -0.74 6.82 121.65
CA LEU A 72 -1.12 8.21 121.95
C LEU A 72 -1.87 8.88 120.78
N LEU A 73 -1.44 8.66 119.53
CA LEU A 73 -2.14 9.16 118.34
C LEU A 73 -3.52 8.53 118.21
N SER A 74 -3.65 7.22 118.44
CA SER A 74 -4.92 6.49 118.42
C SER A 74 -5.88 6.97 119.51
N GLN A 75 -5.38 7.27 120.71
CA GLN A 75 -6.16 7.92 121.78
C GLN A 75 -6.67 9.30 121.33
N LEU A 76 -5.78 10.20 120.87
CA LEU A 76 -6.15 11.54 120.42
C LEU A 76 -7.09 11.55 119.19
N GLN A 77 -7.00 10.51 118.34
CA GLN A 77 -7.93 10.29 117.23
C GLN A 77 -9.31 9.82 117.73
N SER A 78 -9.36 8.93 118.72
CA SER A 78 -10.62 8.49 119.36
C SER A 78 -11.31 9.59 120.17
N GLU A 79 -10.53 10.54 120.72
CA GLU A 79 -11.03 11.77 121.36
C GLU A 79 -11.54 12.81 120.35
N GLY A 80 -11.37 12.59 119.04
CA GLY A 80 -11.81 13.51 117.98
C GLY A 80 -10.97 14.79 117.83
N LEU A 81 -9.81 14.87 118.51
CA LEU A 81 -8.94 16.04 118.55
C LEU A 81 -8.00 16.12 117.33
N LEU A 82 -7.81 15.02 116.61
CA LEU A 82 -7.09 14.95 115.34
C LEU A 82 -8.07 15.03 114.16
N LYS A 83 -8.30 16.24 113.64
CA LYS A 83 -8.95 16.41 112.33
C LYS A 83 -7.98 16.03 111.22
N GLN A 84 -8.41 15.15 110.32
CA GLN A 84 -7.60 14.62 109.22
C GLN A 84 -7.83 15.40 107.90
N GLU A 85 -7.92 16.72 107.98
CA GLU A 85 -8.03 17.61 106.81
C GLU A 85 -7.00 18.74 106.92
N ASP A 86 -6.44 19.12 105.78
CA ASP A 86 -5.27 20.01 105.58
C ASP A 86 -3.93 19.56 106.18
N GLY A 87 -2.89 19.53 105.34
CA GLY A 87 -1.52 19.11 105.67
C GLY A 87 -0.72 20.07 106.56
N ARG A 88 -1.40 20.90 107.36
CA ARG A 88 -0.84 21.69 108.46
C ARG A 88 -1.50 21.18 109.74
N GLY A 89 -0.83 20.26 110.43
CA GLY A 89 -1.36 19.62 111.64
C GLY A 89 -1.41 20.56 112.84
N ASP A 90 -2.29 21.56 112.80
CA ASP A 90 -2.61 22.42 113.93
C ASP A 90 -3.40 21.58 114.97
N LEU A 91 -2.71 21.21 116.03
CA LEU A 91 -3.23 20.32 117.07
C LEU A 91 -4.30 21.05 117.91
N VAL A 92 -5.58 20.77 117.62
CA VAL A 92 -6.71 21.26 118.43
C VAL A 92 -6.87 20.39 119.67
N GLY A 93 -5.95 20.55 120.61
CA GLY A 93 -5.94 19.86 121.90
C GLY A 93 -5.47 20.76 123.04
N THR A 94 -5.54 20.25 124.28
CA THR A 94 -5.03 20.97 125.45
C THR A 94 -3.51 21.13 125.36
N GLU A 95 -2.93 22.24 125.83
CA GLU A 95 -1.47 22.49 125.75
C GLU A 95 -0.63 21.31 126.27
N GLU A 96 -1.08 20.65 127.33
CA GLU A 96 -0.44 19.46 127.91
C GLU A 96 -0.50 18.23 126.99
N GLN A 97 -1.59 18.02 126.23
CA GLN A 97 -1.67 16.96 125.21
C GLN A 97 -0.72 17.26 124.04
N ILE A 98 -0.69 18.51 123.57
CA ILE A 98 0.22 18.98 122.53
C ILE A 98 1.67 18.76 122.96
N ARG A 99 2.01 19.16 124.19
CA ARG A 99 3.35 19.00 124.78
C ARG A 99 3.76 17.54 124.95
N ARG A 100 2.84 16.66 125.35
CA ARG A 100 3.07 15.20 125.42
C ARG A 100 3.34 14.60 124.04
N LEU A 101 2.56 14.97 123.03
CA LEU A 101 2.78 14.50 121.65
C LEU A 101 4.10 15.03 121.08
N GLN A 102 4.44 16.30 121.31
CA GLN A 102 5.74 16.88 120.94
C GLN A 102 6.90 16.15 121.62
N LEU A 103 6.76 15.78 122.90
CA LEU A 103 7.78 15.04 123.65
C LEU A 103 7.98 13.62 123.11
N HIS A 104 6.91 12.90 122.79
CA HIS A 104 7.00 11.57 122.13
C HIS A 104 7.60 11.68 120.72
N GLN A 105 7.15 12.66 119.93
CA GLN A 105 7.70 12.92 118.60
C GLN A 105 9.19 13.31 118.67
N GLN A 106 9.62 14.05 119.70
CA GLN A 106 11.03 14.36 119.95
C GLN A 106 11.81 13.12 120.38
N ALA A 107 11.23 12.24 121.20
CA ALA A 107 11.84 10.98 121.60
C ALA A 107 12.08 10.06 120.39
N VAL A 108 11.06 9.82 119.56
CA VAL A 108 11.17 9.05 118.29
C VAL A 108 12.16 9.71 117.32
N LYS A 109 12.14 11.04 117.18
CA LYS A 109 13.17 11.76 116.40
C LYS A 109 14.57 11.62 117.00
N SER A 110 14.72 11.35 118.29
CA SER A 110 16.00 11.14 118.95
C SER A 110 16.50 9.69 118.86
N SER A 111 15.63 8.69 118.94
CA SER A 111 16.00 7.28 118.71
C SER A 111 16.46 7.05 117.27
N ILE A 112 15.72 7.56 116.27
CA ILE A 112 16.14 7.51 114.85
C ILE A 112 17.50 8.18 114.65
N ARG A 113 17.76 9.32 115.31
CA ARG A 113 19.08 9.98 115.28
C ARG A 113 20.17 9.17 115.98
N ASN A 114 19.83 8.35 116.97
CA ASN A 114 20.79 7.49 117.66
C ASN A 114 21.14 6.27 116.80
N ILE A 115 20.13 5.59 116.27
CA ILE A 115 20.25 4.49 115.29
C ILE A 115 21.12 4.94 114.10
N LEU A 116 20.84 6.10 113.51
CA LEU A 116 21.66 6.63 112.40
C LEU A 116 23.10 6.99 112.79
N ARG A 117 23.39 7.34 114.06
CA ARG A 117 24.77 7.55 114.54
C ARG A 117 25.51 6.23 114.72
N LEU A 118 24.84 5.20 115.24
CA LEU A 118 25.41 3.87 115.40
C LEU A 118 25.67 3.22 114.04
N PHE A 119 24.76 3.36 113.07
CA PHE A 119 25.04 3.03 111.67
C PHE A 119 26.22 3.83 111.09
N GLN A 120 26.33 5.14 111.37
CA GLN A 120 27.52 5.92 110.96
C GLN A 120 28.82 5.48 111.66
N ALA A 121 28.75 4.74 112.77
CA ALA A 121 29.90 4.14 113.45
C ALA A 121 30.20 2.70 112.96
N ASP A 122 29.18 1.95 112.50
CA ASP A 122 29.31 0.61 111.91
C ASP A 122 28.88 0.58 110.42
N PRO A 123 29.86 0.67 109.49
CA PRO A 123 29.62 0.53 108.06
C PRO A 123 29.16 -0.87 107.62
N LEU A 124 29.41 -1.93 108.39
CA LEU A 124 29.01 -3.31 108.03
C LEU A 124 27.52 -3.52 108.32
N ALA A 125 27.05 -3.13 109.52
CA ALA A 125 25.62 -3.09 109.83
C ALA A 125 24.86 -2.19 108.84
N SER A 126 25.44 -1.03 108.49
CA SER A 126 24.88 -0.12 107.47
C SER A 126 24.83 -0.70 106.05
N GLN A 127 25.72 -1.62 105.70
CA GLN A 127 25.68 -2.25 104.38
C GLN A 127 24.63 -3.37 104.35
N ALA A 128 24.67 -4.28 105.33
CA ALA A 128 23.74 -5.40 105.39
C ALA A 128 22.27 -4.96 105.39
N VAL A 129 21.95 -3.89 106.14
CA VAL A 129 20.62 -3.26 106.08
C VAL A 129 20.29 -2.76 104.68
N ARG A 130 21.21 -2.07 103.99
CA ARG A 130 20.93 -1.54 102.65
C ARG A 130 20.86 -2.62 101.57
N ASP A 131 21.41 -3.80 101.81
CA ASP A 131 21.21 -4.97 100.97
C ASP A 131 19.75 -5.49 101.05
N GLU A 132 19.01 -5.14 102.10
CA GLU A 132 17.55 -5.37 102.23
C GLU A 132 16.69 -4.33 101.49
N ALA A 133 17.24 -3.61 100.50
CA ALA A 133 16.50 -2.62 99.69
C ALA A 133 15.20 -3.16 99.03
N TYR A 134 15.04 -4.48 98.93
CA TYR A 134 13.82 -5.13 98.45
C TYR A 134 12.59 -4.89 99.35
N ALA A 135 12.79 -4.53 100.63
CA ALA A 135 11.74 -4.33 101.62
C ALA A 135 11.23 -2.87 101.71
N ARG A 136 11.75 -1.96 100.89
CA ARG A 136 11.32 -0.55 100.86
C ARG A 136 9.93 -0.41 100.24
N ASP A 137 9.16 0.54 100.78
CA ASP A 137 7.96 1.03 100.07
C ASP A 137 8.33 1.70 98.73
N LEU A 138 7.42 1.59 97.76
CA LEU A 138 7.56 2.14 96.42
C LEU A 138 7.73 3.67 96.43
N SER A 139 7.08 4.38 97.35
CA SER A 139 7.24 5.84 97.48
C SER A 139 8.65 6.21 97.93
N ALA A 140 9.20 5.47 98.90
CA ALA A 140 10.56 5.68 99.40
C ALA A 140 11.62 5.38 98.33
N GLU A 141 11.49 4.24 97.62
CA GLU A 141 12.43 3.87 96.55
C GLU A 141 12.35 4.84 95.34
N MET A 142 11.14 5.27 94.95
CA MET A 142 10.99 6.34 93.93
C MET A 142 11.63 7.66 94.38
N PHE A 143 11.52 8.01 95.67
CA PHE A 143 12.13 9.23 96.21
C PHE A 143 13.67 9.15 96.23
N ILE A 144 14.26 8.03 96.69
CA ILE A 144 15.71 7.77 96.67
C ILE A 144 16.25 7.80 95.24
N LYS A 145 15.55 7.17 94.30
CA LYS A 145 15.91 7.18 92.87
C LYS A 145 15.89 8.59 92.27
N ASN A 146 14.84 9.38 92.55
CA ASN A 146 14.74 10.77 92.08
C ASN A 146 15.82 11.67 92.70
N LEU A 147 16.14 11.48 93.99
CA LEU A 147 17.26 12.14 94.65
C LEU A 147 18.61 11.79 94.00
N SER A 148 18.80 10.53 93.61
CA SER A 148 20.03 10.06 92.95
C SER A 148 20.19 10.65 91.55
N VAL A 149 19.11 10.75 90.77
CA VAL A 149 19.08 11.45 89.48
C VAL A 149 19.35 12.95 89.66
N PHE A 150 18.72 13.58 90.65
CA PHE A 150 18.93 14.99 90.99
C PHE A 150 20.38 15.29 91.42
N ARG A 151 20.99 14.38 92.19
CA ARG A 151 22.41 14.43 92.56
C ARG A 151 23.31 14.34 91.33
N GLY A 152 22.98 13.48 90.36
CA GLY A 152 23.67 13.41 89.05
C GLY A 152 23.59 14.74 88.29
N PHE A 153 22.38 15.27 88.10
CA PHE A 153 22.14 16.56 87.44
C PHE A 153 22.86 17.72 88.12
N LEU A 154 22.81 17.81 89.46
CA LEU A 154 23.56 18.83 90.20
C LEU A 154 25.07 18.65 90.08
N PHE A 155 25.58 17.42 90.05
CA PHE A 155 27.01 17.18 89.83
C PHE A 155 27.47 17.71 88.47
N GLU A 156 26.72 17.47 87.39
CA GLU A 156 27.00 18.02 86.06
C GLU A 156 26.88 19.55 85.99
N LYS A 157 25.87 20.13 86.65
CA LYS A 157 25.70 21.59 86.73
C LYS A 157 26.77 22.28 87.58
N LEU A 158 27.32 21.61 88.59
CA LEU A 158 28.45 22.13 89.39
C LEU A 158 29.83 21.87 88.73
N LEU A 159 29.90 21.00 87.72
CA LEU A 159 31.08 20.84 86.87
C LEU A 159 31.13 21.84 85.71
N THR A 160 29.97 22.27 85.20
CA THR A 160 29.84 23.16 84.05
C THR A 160 30.15 24.62 84.42
N SER A 161 31.03 25.27 83.67
CA SER A 161 31.32 26.71 83.82
C SER A 161 30.16 27.58 83.30
N PRO A 162 29.90 28.79 83.85
CA PRO A 162 28.92 29.72 83.27
C PRO A 162 29.19 30.06 81.79
N LEU A 163 30.46 30.07 81.39
CA LEU A 163 30.86 30.25 79.98
C LEU A 163 30.52 29.00 79.14
N GLU A 164 30.80 27.79 79.66
CA GLU A 164 30.47 26.53 78.99
C GLU A 164 28.95 26.36 78.82
N GLU A 165 28.15 26.80 79.79
CA GLU A 165 26.68 26.84 79.68
C GLU A 165 26.22 27.84 78.60
N GLN A 166 26.83 29.02 78.52
CA GLN A 166 26.53 30.01 77.48
C GLN A 166 26.92 29.52 76.08
N GLU A 167 28.08 28.88 75.93
CA GLU A 167 28.52 28.24 74.69
C GLU A 167 27.57 27.11 74.26
N LYS A 168 27.08 26.28 75.20
CA LYS A 168 26.05 25.25 74.94
C LYS A 168 24.74 25.86 74.44
N ILE A 169 24.28 26.95 75.04
CA ILE A 169 23.05 27.66 74.61
C ILE A 169 23.22 28.19 73.19
N GLN A 170 24.30 28.91 72.90
CA GLN A 170 24.57 29.47 71.57
C GLN A 170 24.72 28.37 70.50
N PHE A 171 25.38 27.27 70.82
CA PHE A 171 25.51 26.11 69.93
C PHE A 171 24.15 25.43 69.64
N MET A 172 23.28 25.33 70.63
CA MET A 172 21.92 24.81 70.46
C MET A 172 21.02 25.76 69.64
N GLU A 173 21.17 27.08 69.81
CA GLU A 173 20.48 28.09 69.01
C GLU A 173 20.95 28.06 67.54
N GLU A 174 22.26 27.95 67.29
CA GLU A 174 22.82 27.78 65.94
C GLU A 174 22.31 26.49 65.25
N ILE A 175 22.24 25.37 65.98
CA ILE A 175 21.67 24.12 65.46
C ILE A 175 20.18 24.32 65.16
N SER A 176 19.40 24.87 66.09
CA SER A 176 17.96 25.11 65.87
C SER A 176 17.68 26.02 64.66
N LEU A 177 18.49 27.07 64.46
CA LEU A 177 18.38 27.97 63.31
C LEU A 177 18.76 27.25 62.00
N ARG A 178 19.78 26.40 62.03
CA ARG A 178 20.25 25.62 60.87
C ARG A 178 19.23 24.55 60.49
N ASP A 179 18.68 23.84 61.46
CA ASP A 179 17.67 22.80 61.25
C ASP A 179 16.37 23.40 60.71
N LYS A 180 15.93 24.56 61.21
CA LYS A 180 14.79 25.31 60.62
C LYS A 180 15.02 25.61 59.13
N LYS A 181 16.16 26.22 58.79
CA LYS A 181 16.53 26.52 57.39
C LYS A 181 16.65 25.26 56.52
N ASN A 182 17.13 24.15 57.10
CA ASN A 182 17.18 22.86 56.42
C ASN A 182 15.77 22.32 56.17
N THR A 183 14.85 22.39 57.14
CA THR A 183 13.45 21.97 56.95
C THR A 183 12.69 22.85 55.96
N GLU A 184 12.93 24.16 55.96
CA GLU A 184 12.37 25.11 54.99
C GLU A 184 12.85 24.81 53.55
N THR A 185 14.16 24.54 53.38
CA THR A 185 14.71 24.20 52.06
C THR A 185 14.34 22.80 51.58
N ILE A 186 14.21 21.82 52.49
CA ILE A 186 13.66 20.49 52.15
C ILE A 186 12.20 20.64 51.68
N ALA A 187 11.35 21.32 52.44
CA ALA A 187 9.94 21.52 52.06
C ALA A 187 9.78 22.27 50.73
N ALA A 188 10.65 23.25 50.44
CA ALA A 188 10.67 23.94 49.14
C ALA A 188 11.05 23.00 47.99
N LEU A 189 12.09 22.19 48.16
CA LEU A 189 12.54 21.22 47.15
C LEU A 189 11.53 20.09 46.93
N GLU A 190 10.84 19.64 47.99
CA GLU A 190 9.75 18.66 47.90
C GLU A 190 8.55 19.24 47.12
N ALA A 191 8.21 20.52 47.33
CA ALA A 191 7.17 21.21 46.58
C ALA A 191 7.53 21.42 45.10
N GLU A 192 8.78 21.81 44.81
CA GLU A 192 9.29 21.92 43.43
C GLU A 192 9.28 20.56 42.71
N LEU A 193 9.72 19.49 43.41
CA LEU A 193 9.69 18.13 42.88
C LEU A 193 8.25 17.65 42.59
N ALA A 194 7.31 17.91 43.50
CA ALA A 194 5.90 17.57 43.30
C ALA A 194 5.29 18.31 42.09
N ALA A 195 5.56 19.62 41.95
CA ALA A 195 5.13 20.41 40.80
C ALA A 195 5.76 19.94 39.49
N ALA A 196 7.03 19.56 39.49
CA ALA A 196 7.72 19.01 38.32
C ALA A 196 7.15 17.64 37.90
N ILE A 197 6.83 16.76 38.86
CA ILE A 197 6.17 15.48 38.60
C ILE A 197 4.78 15.70 38.01
N GLN A 198 3.97 16.59 38.60
CA GLN A 198 2.63 16.89 38.09
C GLN A 198 2.67 17.46 36.67
N SER A 199 3.57 18.40 36.39
CA SER A 199 3.77 18.99 35.06
C SER A 199 4.18 17.95 34.01
N ARG A 200 5.09 17.03 34.38
CA ARG A 200 5.48 15.88 33.54
C ARG A 200 4.28 14.98 33.24
N ASP A 201 3.47 14.66 34.25
CA ASP A 201 2.37 13.71 34.10
C ASP A 201 1.20 14.30 33.31
N ASP A 202 0.93 15.60 33.46
CA ASP A 202 0.05 16.37 32.57
C ASP A 202 0.51 16.33 31.11
N GLU A 203 1.82 16.47 30.86
CA GLU A 203 2.37 16.39 29.50
C GLU A 203 2.29 14.97 28.92
N ILE A 204 2.53 13.95 29.74
CA ILE A 204 2.34 12.53 29.39
C ILE A 204 0.87 12.25 29.07
N MET A 205 -0.09 12.78 29.84
CA MET A 205 -1.52 12.64 29.55
C MET A 205 -1.91 13.31 28.22
N LYS A 206 -1.41 14.52 27.95
CA LYS A 206 -1.62 15.23 26.65
C LYS A 206 -1.04 14.42 25.48
N LYS A 207 0.18 13.89 25.60
CA LYS A 207 0.81 13.03 24.59
C LYS A 207 0.05 11.72 24.38
N ASN A 208 -0.41 11.08 25.45
CA ASN A 208 -1.19 9.84 25.37
C ASN A 208 -2.57 10.04 24.72
N ALA A 209 -3.23 11.19 24.95
CA ALA A 209 -4.46 11.56 24.25
C ALA A 209 -4.20 11.71 22.74
N ALA A 210 -3.20 12.49 22.34
CA ALA A 210 -2.83 12.66 20.93
C ALA A 210 -2.46 11.31 20.25
N ILE A 211 -1.75 10.42 20.94
CA ILE A 211 -1.44 9.07 20.46
C ILE A 211 -2.71 8.22 20.25
N LYS A 212 -3.70 8.34 21.15
CA LYS A 212 -4.99 7.63 21.02
C LYS A 212 -5.78 8.13 19.81
N ASP A 213 -5.84 9.44 19.60
CA ASP A 213 -6.59 10.05 18.51
C ASP A 213 -5.92 9.77 17.15
N LEU A 214 -4.59 9.86 17.07
CA LEU A 214 -3.82 9.47 15.89
C LEU A 214 -4.01 7.98 15.55
N LYS A 215 -4.04 7.08 16.54
CA LYS A 215 -4.38 5.65 16.32
C LYS A 215 -5.80 5.46 15.80
N SER A 216 -6.77 6.26 16.28
CA SER A 216 -8.15 6.23 15.79
C SER A 216 -8.24 6.69 14.33
N HIS A 217 -7.59 7.82 13.99
CA HIS A 217 -7.52 8.34 12.63
C HIS A 217 -6.81 7.38 11.67
N LEU A 218 -5.71 6.73 12.08
CA LEU A 218 -4.99 5.75 11.26
C LEU A 218 -5.89 4.54 10.95
N LEU A 219 -6.54 3.96 11.96
CA LEU A 219 -7.45 2.83 11.79
C LEU A 219 -8.72 3.18 10.98
N HIS A 220 -9.18 4.43 11.04
CA HIS A 220 -10.25 4.92 10.17
C HIS A 220 -9.78 5.09 8.72
N LEU A 221 -8.60 5.69 8.50
CA LEU A 221 -7.99 5.88 7.18
C LEU A 221 -7.66 4.54 6.51
N GLU A 222 -7.16 3.57 7.25
CA GLU A 222 -6.92 2.20 6.80
C GLU A 222 -8.21 1.58 6.24
N LYS A 223 -9.28 1.51 7.07
CA LYS A 223 -10.60 0.99 6.66
C LYS A 223 -11.21 1.77 5.48
N TYR A 224 -11.04 3.08 5.45
CA TYR A 224 -11.49 3.91 4.33
C TYR A 224 -10.72 3.58 3.04
N SER A 225 -9.39 3.47 3.12
CA SER A 225 -8.53 3.15 1.97
C SER A 225 -8.79 1.74 1.45
N GLU A 226 -8.97 0.75 2.32
CA GLU A 226 -9.34 -0.61 1.95
C GLU A 226 -10.69 -0.62 1.23
N SER A 227 -11.71 0.02 1.82
CA SER A 227 -13.04 0.17 1.22
C SER A 227 -13.00 0.86 -0.15
N HIS A 228 -12.12 1.86 -0.32
CA HIS A 228 -11.92 2.56 -1.58
C HIS A 228 -11.25 1.66 -2.63
N ILE A 229 -10.15 0.99 -2.27
CA ILE A 229 -9.42 0.05 -3.14
C ILE A 229 -10.34 -1.08 -3.60
N GLN A 230 -11.15 -1.65 -2.69
CA GLN A 230 -12.14 -2.67 -3.02
C GLN A 230 -13.17 -2.16 -4.05
N ARG A 231 -13.73 -0.95 -3.87
CA ARG A 231 -14.66 -0.34 -4.85
C ARG A 231 -14.00 -0.12 -6.21
N THR A 232 -12.86 0.56 -6.24
CA THR A 232 -12.12 0.86 -7.49
C THR A 232 -11.76 -0.43 -8.23
N LYS A 233 -11.38 -1.50 -7.52
CA LYS A 233 -11.13 -2.82 -8.13
C LYS A 233 -12.40 -3.44 -8.70
N GLN A 234 -13.52 -3.41 -7.98
CA GLN A 234 -14.80 -3.94 -8.47
C GLN A 234 -15.32 -3.17 -9.69
N GLU A 235 -15.14 -1.85 -9.73
CA GLU A 235 -15.48 -0.99 -10.87
C GLU A 235 -14.58 -1.29 -12.08
N ALA A 236 -13.26 -1.39 -11.89
CA ALA A 236 -12.32 -1.77 -12.94
C ALA A 236 -12.63 -3.17 -13.51
N GLU A 237 -12.89 -4.16 -12.65
CA GLU A 237 -13.32 -5.49 -13.08
C GLU A 237 -14.64 -5.47 -13.85
N LYS A 238 -15.61 -4.64 -13.43
CA LYS A 238 -16.91 -4.48 -14.11
C LYS A 238 -16.74 -3.87 -15.50
N LEU A 239 -15.91 -2.83 -15.62
CA LEU A 239 -15.56 -2.20 -16.90
C LEU A 239 -14.85 -3.20 -17.82
N GLN A 240 -13.79 -3.87 -17.34
CA GLN A 240 -13.05 -4.88 -18.09
C GLN A 240 -13.96 -6.01 -18.60
N LYS A 241 -14.88 -6.51 -17.76
CA LYS A 241 -15.86 -7.55 -18.15
C LYS A 241 -16.87 -7.03 -19.21
N GLY A 242 -17.21 -5.75 -19.18
CA GLY A 242 -18.04 -5.09 -20.20
C GLY A 242 -17.32 -4.91 -21.53
N GLU A 243 -16.09 -4.39 -21.50
CA GLU A 243 -15.24 -4.20 -22.67
C GLU A 243 -14.89 -5.54 -23.35
N LEU A 244 -14.54 -6.57 -22.57
CA LEU A 244 -14.26 -7.90 -23.09
C LEU A 244 -15.47 -8.49 -23.83
N ARG A 245 -16.69 -8.38 -23.28
CA ARG A 245 -17.92 -8.80 -23.95
C ARG A 245 -18.19 -8.01 -25.23
N SER A 246 -17.96 -6.69 -25.18
CA SER A 246 -18.13 -5.81 -26.35
C SER A 246 -17.11 -6.12 -27.46
N SER A 247 -15.88 -6.47 -27.08
CA SER A 247 -14.83 -6.91 -28.00
C SER A 247 -15.14 -8.28 -28.61
N GLN A 248 -15.55 -9.25 -27.79
CA GLN A 248 -16.00 -10.57 -28.23
C GLN A 248 -17.17 -10.46 -29.23
N GLY A 249 -18.16 -9.60 -28.98
CA GLY A 249 -19.26 -9.35 -29.90
C GLY A 249 -18.82 -8.74 -31.24
N LYS A 250 -17.87 -7.80 -31.23
CA LYS A 250 -17.26 -7.24 -32.45
C LYS A 250 -16.50 -8.31 -33.23
N CYS A 251 -15.68 -9.12 -32.56
CA CYS A 251 -14.93 -10.22 -33.19
C CYS A 251 -15.85 -11.28 -33.80
N ALA A 252 -16.91 -11.69 -33.10
CA ALA A 252 -17.89 -12.64 -33.62
C ALA A 252 -18.60 -12.10 -34.87
N LYS A 253 -18.98 -10.82 -34.89
CA LYS A 253 -19.55 -10.18 -36.08
C LYS A 253 -18.55 -10.15 -37.24
N ILE A 254 -17.32 -9.71 -37.02
CA ILE A 254 -16.29 -9.67 -38.07
C ILE A 254 -15.99 -11.08 -38.62
N GLN A 255 -16.01 -12.12 -37.77
CA GLN A 255 -15.90 -13.51 -38.22
C GLN A 255 -17.09 -13.92 -39.10
N GLN A 256 -18.32 -13.59 -38.69
CA GLN A 256 -19.52 -13.83 -39.50
C GLN A 256 -19.45 -13.12 -40.86
N ASP A 257 -19.06 -11.84 -40.88
CA ASP A 257 -18.90 -11.05 -42.11
C ASP A 257 -17.83 -11.68 -43.03
N ILE A 258 -16.69 -12.14 -42.47
CA ILE A 258 -15.65 -12.88 -43.21
C ILE A 258 -16.19 -14.21 -43.79
N HIS A 259 -16.98 -14.97 -43.03
CA HIS A 259 -17.59 -16.20 -43.53
C HIS A 259 -18.59 -15.95 -44.66
N GLN A 260 -19.41 -14.89 -44.56
CA GLN A 260 -20.35 -14.49 -45.61
C GLN A 260 -19.62 -14.03 -46.88
N LEU A 261 -18.61 -13.17 -46.76
CA LEU A 261 -17.81 -12.71 -47.91
C LEU A 261 -17.05 -13.86 -48.60
N ARG A 262 -16.54 -14.84 -47.84
CA ARG A 262 -15.93 -16.06 -48.40
C ARG A 262 -16.95 -16.92 -49.16
N ALA A 263 -18.17 -17.05 -48.66
CA ALA A 263 -19.24 -17.76 -49.36
C ALA A 263 -19.65 -17.05 -50.67
N GLN A 264 -19.83 -15.73 -50.63
CA GLN A 264 -20.12 -14.91 -51.81
C GLN A 264 -19.01 -14.99 -52.87
N LEU A 265 -17.74 -14.92 -52.45
CA LEU A 265 -16.59 -15.08 -53.34
C LEU A 265 -16.57 -16.47 -54.00
N ASN A 266 -16.85 -17.54 -53.27
CA ASN A 266 -16.90 -18.89 -53.82
C ASN A 266 -18.04 -19.05 -54.86
N VAL A 267 -19.21 -18.47 -54.62
CA VAL A 267 -20.32 -18.44 -55.60
C VAL A 267 -19.89 -17.69 -56.87
N LEU A 268 -19.33 -16.49 -56.73
CA LEU A 268 -18.83 -15.71 -57.87
C LEU A 268 -17.72 -16.44 -58.65
N ILE A 269 -16.86 -17.22 -57.99
CA ILE A 269 -15.84 -18.05 -58.67
C ILE A 269 -16.50 -19.17 -59.51
N ILE A 270 -17.58 -19.78 -59.01
CA ILE A 270 -18.33 -20.81 -59.74
C ILE A 270 -19.08 -20.19 -60.92
N ASP A 271 -19.84 -19.11 -60.70
CA ASP A 271 -20.60 -18.43 -61.75
C ASP A 271 -19.70 -17.90 -62.88
N ASN A 272 -18.55 -17.32 -62.54
CA ASN A 272 -17.55 -16.90 -63.53
C ASN A 272 -16.94 -18.09 -64.26
N ARG A 273 -16.69 -19.22 -63.59
CA ARG A 273 -16.16 -20.43 -64.23
C ARG A 273 -17.17 -21.05 -65.20
N ASP A 274 -18.44 -21.15 -64.83
CA ASP A 274 -19.46 -21.77 -65.67
C ASP A 274 -19.86 -20.87 -66.85
N SER A 275 -19.87 -19.55 -66.67
CA SER A 275 -20.03 -18.60 -67.78
C SER A 275 -18.82 -18.60 -68.73
N GLU A 276 -17.59 -18.69 -68.21
CA GLU A 276 -16.37 -18.84 -69.04
C GLU A 276 -16.38 -20.16 -69.83
N LEU A 277 -16.75 -21.28 -69.20
CA LEU A 277 -16.93 -22.57 -69.87
C LEU A 277 -18.05 -22.53 -70.92
N ALA A 278 -19.14 -21.80 -70.67
CA ALA A 278 -20.20 -21.58 -71.66
C ALA A 278 -19.72 -20.73 -72.85
N LEU A 279 -18.88 -19.73 -72.61
CA LEU A 279 -18.23 -18.94 -73.66
C LEU A 279 -17.22 -19.77 -74.46
N ARG A 280 -16.39 -20.62 -73.83
CA ARG A 280 -15.51 -21.57 -74.54
C ARG A 280 -16.31 -22.53 -75.42
N LYS A 281 -17.42 -23.08 -74.92
CA LYS A 281 -18.31 -23.97 -75.68
C LYS A 281 -18.96 -23.25 -76.88
N LYS A 282 -19.34 -21.98 -76.74
CA LYS A 282 -19.82 -21.15 -77.87
C LYS A 282 -18.70 -20.87 -78.87
N LYS A 283 -17.52 -20.48 -78.41
CA LYS A 283 -16.35 -20.20 -79.25
C LYS A 283 -15.99 -21.43 -80.10
N TYR A 284 -15.84 -22.59 -79.47
CA TYR A 284 -15.50 -23.84 -80.16
C TYR A 284 -16.54 -24.25 -81.22
N LYS A 285 -17.84 -24.01 -80.97
CA LYS A 285 -18.88 -24.22 -81.99
C LYS A 285 -18.69 -23.31 -83.20
N VAL A 286 -18.45 -22.01 -82.98
CA VAL A 286 -18.22 -21.05 -84.07
C VAL A 286 -16.91 -21.35 -84.83
N GLU A 287 -15.85 -21.75 -84.13
CA GLU A 287 -14.59 -22.22 -84.75
C GLU A 287 -14.84 -23.46 -85.62
N MET A 288 -15.61 -24.44 -85.14
CA MET A 288 -16.01 -25.62 -85.90
C MET A 288 -16.96 -25.29 -87.07
N GLU A 289 -17.85 -24.31 -86.92
CA GLU A 289 -18.71 -23.83 -88.03
C GLU A 289 -17.88 -23.14 -89.12
N ILE A 290 -16.89 -22.32 -88.73
CA ILE A 290 -15.94 -21.69 -89.67
C ILE A 290 -15.09 -22.75 -90.38
N GLU A 291 -14.56 -23.73 -89.67
CA GLU A 291 -13.80 -24.86 -90.24
C GLU A 291 -14.63 -25.63 -91.28
N ASN A 292 -15.91 -25.93 -90.97
CA ASN A 292 -16.84 -26.54 -91.91
C ASN A 292 -17.16 -25.66 -93.14
N TRP A 293 -17.09 -24.33 -93.02
CA TRP A 293 -17.24 -23.42 -94.16
C TRP A 293 -15.98 -23.33 -95.01
N ILE A 294 -14.79 -23.38 -94.40
CA ILE A 294 -13.50 -23.44 -95.10
C ILE A 294 -13.42 -24.75 -95.91
N GLN A 295 -13.69 -25.89 -95.28
CA GLN A 295 -13.64 -27.20 -95.97
C GLN A 295 -14.63 -27.30 -97.15
N LYS A 296 -15.80 -26.64 -97.05
CA LYS A 296 -16.73 -26.51 -98.19
C LYS A 296 -16.20 -25.59 -99.28
N TYR A 297 -15.67 -24.42 -98.91
CA TYR A 297 -15.11 -23.48 -99.87
C TYR A 297 -13.93 -24.09 -100.64
N ASP A 298 -13.03 -24.79 -99.94
CA ASP A 298 -11.88 -25.46 -100.55
C ASP A 298 -12.32 -26.62 -101.48
N ALA A 299 -13.40 -27.33 -101.13
CA ALA A 299 -14.01 -28.35 -101.99
C ALA A 299 -14.68 -27.74 -103.23
N ASP A 300 -15.59 -26.77 -103.05
CA ASP A 300 -16.30 -26.07 -104.13
C ASP A 300 -15.31 -25.39 -105.10
N MET A 301 -14.25 -24.76 -104.58
CA MET A 301 -13.18 -24.17 -105.37
C MET A 301 -12.30 -25.22 -106.06
N GLY A 302 -12.06 -26.37 -105.42
CA GLY A 302 -11.38 -27.50 -106.04
C GLY A 302 -12.16 -28.06 -107.23
N GLU A 303 -13.46 -28.29 -107.07
CA GLU A 303 -14.36 -28.72 -108.16
C GLU A 303 -14.37 -27.70 -109.30
N LYS A 304 -14.50 -26.40 -108.99
CA LYS A 304 -14.49 -25.33 -109.99
C LYS A 304 -13.13 -25.16 -110.69
N GLN A 305 -12.03 -25.44 -110.01
CA GLN A 305 -10.70 -25.48 -110.62
C GLN A 305 -10.58 -26.68 -111.58
N THR A 306 -11.08 -27.87 -111.20
CA THR A 306 -11.09 -29.03 -112.12
C THR A 306 -12.00 -28.82 -113.33
N GLU A 307 -13.20 -28.24 -113.16
CA GLU A 307 -14.06 -27.84 -114.29
C GLU A 307 -13.36 -26.84 -115.22
N TYR A 308 -12.64 -25.86 -114.66
CA TYR A 308 -11.88 -24.89 -115.45
C TYR A 308 -10.73 -25.57 -116.23
N GLU A 309 -9.99 -26.48 -115.59
CA GLU A 309 -8.89 -27.21 -116.23
C GLU A 309 -9.38 -28.17 -117.32
N GLU A 310 -10.52 -28.84 -117.13
CA GLU A 310 -11.18 -29.63 -118.18
C GLU A 310 -11.62 -28.75 -119.36
N VAL A 311 -12.23 -27.58 -119.09
CA VAL A 311 -12.68 -26.66 -120.14
C VAL A 311 -11.50 -26.00 -120.88
N ASP A 312 -10.41 -25.65 -120.20
CA ASP A 312 -9.20 -25.11 -120.86
C ASP A 312 -8.45 -26.21 -121.64
N ALA A 313 -8.46 -27.47 -121.19
CA ALA A 313 -7.95 -28.60 -121.97
C ALA A 313 -8.76 -28.80 -123.27
N VAL A 314 -10.09 -28.80 -123.20
CA VAL A 314 -10.96 -28.87 -124.39
C VAL A 314 -10.77 -27.64 -125.28
N TYR A 315 -10.74 -26.43 -124.72
CA TYR A 315 -10.54 -25.20 -125.49
C TYR A 315 -9.16 -25.14 -126.16
N THR A 316 -8.09 -25.60 -125.51
CA THR A 316 -6.75 -25.67 -126.11
C THR A 316 -6.68 -26.71 -127.23
N GLU A 317 -7.40 -27.84 -127.10
CA GLU A 317 -7.54 -28.80 -128.20
C GLU A 317 -8.37 -28.21 -129.37
N GLU A 318 -9.58 -27.70 -129.12
CA GLU A 318 -10.43 -27.06 -130.14
C GLU A 318 -9.70 -25.93 -130.86
N LYS A 319 -8.90 -25.14 -130.15
CA LYS A 319 -8.06 -24.06 -130.69
C LYS A 319 -6.93 -24.60 -131.58
N ALA A 320 -6.36 -25.76 -131.25
CA ALA A 320 -5.40 -26.45 -132.09
C ALA A 320 -6.07 -27.05 -133.35
N GLN A 321 -7.20 -27.73 -133.19
CA GLN A 321 -8.03 -28.23 -134.29
C GLN A 321 -8.47 -27.10 -135.24
N LEU A 322 -8.91 -25.96 -134.69
CA LEU A 322 -9.27 -24.76 -135.45
C LEU A 322 -8.07 -24.13 -136.17
N ALA A 323 -6.87 -24.16 -135.57
CA ALA A 323 -5.65 -23.71 -136.24
C ALA A 323 -5.26 -24.65 -137.40
N GLU A 324 -5.46 -25.96 -137.26
CA GLU A 324 -5.28 -26.91 -138.36
C GLU A 324 -6.34 -26.73 -139.46
N LEU A 325 -7.61 -26.55 -139.08
CA LEU A 325 -8.71 -26.33 -140.01
C LEU A 325 -8.55 -25.01 -140.77
N LYS A 326 -8.04 -23.95 -140.12
CA LYS A 326 -7.66 -22.68 -140.79
C LYS A 326 -6.52 -22.88 -141.79
N LYS A 327 -5.52 -23.73 -141.51
CA LYS A 327 -4.48 -24.09 -142.50
C LYS A 327 -5.09 -24.82 -143.70
N LYS A 328 -5.97 -25.82 -143.46
CA LYS A 328 -6.70 -26.54 -144.52
C LYS A 328 -7.56 -25.59 -145.36
N TYR A 329 -8.27 -24.67 -144.72
CA TYR A 329 -9.12 -23.69 -145.40
C TYR A 329 -8.29 -22.69 -146.23
N ALA A 330 -7.14 -22.24 -145.74
CA ALA A 330 -6.26 -21.34 -146.50
C ALA A 330 -5.69 -22.01 -147.77
N VAL A 331 -5.40 -23.32 -147.73
CA VAL A 331 -5.05 -24.09 -148.94
C VAL A 331 -6.25 -24.19 -149.88
N LEU A 332 -7.42 -24.57 -149.37
CA LEU A 332 -8.65 -24.69 -150.16
C LEU A 332 -9.11 -23.35 -150.78
N GLU A 333 -8.85 -22.23 -150.11
CA GLU A 333 -9.14 -20.89 -150.63
C GLU A 333 -8.15 -20.47 -151.74
N GLN A 334 -6.88 -20.89 -151.66
CA GLN A 334 -5.93 -20.77 -152.78
C GLN A 334 -6.35 -21.63 -153.98
N GLU A 335 -6.74 -22.89 -153.76
CA GLU A 335 -7.24 -23.78 -154.80
C GLU A 335 -8.54 -23.23 -155.43
N TYR A 336 -9.50 -22.79 -154.62
CA TYR A 336 -10.74 -22.16 -155.10
C TYR A 336 -10.46 -20.88 -155.89
N SER A 337 -9.49 -20.07 -155.46
CA SER A 337 -9.06 -18.87 -156.19
C SER A 337 -8.44 -19.23 -157.54
N GLN A 338 -7.60 -20.27 -157.60
CA GLN A 338 -7.02 -20.78 -158.85
C GLN A 338 -8.12 -21.30 -159.79
N ILE A 339 -9.06 -22.12 -159.30
CA ILE A 339 -10.19 -22.66 -160.09
C ILE A 339 -11.11 -21.53 -160.59
N LYS A 340 -11.36 -20.51 -159.77
CA LYS A 340 -12.20 -19.35 -160.12
C LYS A 340 -11.52 -18.48 -161.18
N GLU A 341 -10.20 -18.30 -161.08
CA GLU A 341 -9.40 -17.55 -162.07
C GLU A 341 -9.22 -18.32 -163.38
N GLU A 342 -8.98 -19.64 -163.32
CA GLU A 342 -8.95 -20.52 -164.51
C GLU A 342 -10.31 -20.50 -165.24
N ARG A 343 -11.42 -20.57 -164.50
CA ARG A 343 -12.76 -20.37 -165.06
C ARG A 343 -12.92 -19.00 -165.70
N ARG A 344 -12.45 -17.91 -165.06
CA ARG A 344 -12.48 -16.55 -165.63
C ARG A 344 -11.71 -16.47 -166.96
N LEU A 345 -10.49 -16.98 -167.00
CA LEU A 345 -9.63 -17.01 -168.19
C LEU A 345 -10.22 -17.90 -169.30
N SER A 346 -10.88 -19.00 -168.95
CA SER A 346 -11.57 -19.89 -169.90
C SER A 346 -12.84 -19.23 -170.47
N GLN A 347 -13.61 -18.53 -169.64
CA GLN A 347 -14.77 -17.73 -170.05
C GLN A 347 -14.35 -16.61 -171.02
N GLU A 348 -13.31 -15.85 -170.66
CA GLU A 348 -12.82 -14.73 -171.49
C GLU A 348 -12.20 -15.21 -172.82
N LYS A 349 -11.54 -16.37 -172.84
CA LYS A 349 -11.09 -17.02 -174.09
C LYS A 349 -12.26 -17.36 -175.02
N LYS A 350 -13.36 -17.90 -174.50
CA LYS A 350 -14.58 -18.16 -175.29
C LYS A 350 -15.18 -16.88 -175.83
N GLU A 351 -15.35 -15.87 -174.98
CA GLU A 351 -15.97 -14.59 -175.37
C GLU A 351 -15.12 -13.81 -176.39
N ARG A 352 -13.78 -13.95 -176.36
CA ARG A 352 -12.90 -13.44 -177.42
C ARG A 352 -13.10 -14.17 -178.75
N ALA A 353 -13.18 -15.50 -178.75
CA ALA A 353 -13.45 -16.28 -179.97
C ALA A 353 -14.83 -15.98 -180.58
N GLU A 354 -15.86 -15.80 -179.75
CA GLU A 354 -17.20 -15.39 -180.19
C GLU A 354 -17.20 -13.98 -180.80
N ARG A 355 -16.45 -13.03 -180.22
CA ARG A 355 -16.28 -11.68 -180.79
C ARG A 355 -15.56 -11.70 -182.15
N GLU A 356 -14.52 -12.51 -182.31
CA GLU A 356 -13.82 -12.67 -183.61
C GLU A 356 -14.74 -13.28 -184.68
N LEU A 357 -15.49 -14.34 -184.32
CA LEU A 357 -16.47 -14.97 -185.22
C LEU A 357 -17.56 -14.00 -185.66
N ALA A 358 -18.08 -13.19 -184.73
CA ALA A 358 -19.08 -12.16 -185.02
C ALA A 358 -18.58 -11.08 -186.02
N ILE A 359 -17.30 -10.71 -185.95
CA ILE A 359 -16.68 -9.77 -186.89
C ILE A 359 -16.60 -10.39 -188.29
N MET A 360 -16.17 -11.66 -188.41
CA MET A 360 -16.11 -12.36 -189.71
C MET A 360 -17.49 -12.48 -190.38
N VAL A 361 -18.52 -12.86 -189.61
CA VAL A 361 -19.91 -12.95 -190.11
C VAL A 361 -20.42 -11.57 -190.57
N ARG A 362 -20.13 -10.51 -189.83
CA ARG A 362 -20.55 -9.14 -190.18
C ARG A 362 -19.88 -8.63 -191.45
N ALA A 363 -18.60 -8.96 -191.68
CA ALA A 363 -17.90 -8.66 -192.92
C ALA A 363 -18.52 -9.39 -194.14
N ALA A 364 -18.83 -10.69 -194.00
CA ALA A 364 -19.46 -11.47 -195.06
C ALA A 364 -20.84 -10.92 -195.49
N ILE A 365 -21.65 -10.46 -194.54
CA ILE A 365 -22.97 -9.86 -194.82
C ILE A 365 -22.86 -8.58 -195.66
N HIS A 366 -21.91 -7.69 -195.36
CA HIS A 366 -21.72 -6.46 -196.13
C HIS A 366 -21.31 -6.73 -197.59
N ILE A 367 -20.44 -7.72 -197.82
CA ILE A 367 -20.01 -8.12 -199.18
C ILE A 367 -21.20 -8.65 -199.99
N GLN A 368 -22.02 -9.53 -199.40
CA GLN A 368 -23.21 -10.07 -200.08
C GLN A 368 -24.29 -9.01 -200.37
N ALA A 369 -24.45 -8.01 -199.50
CA ALA A 369 -25.41 -6.93 -199.68
C ALA A 369 -25.06 -6.01 -200.86
N PHE A 370 -23.78 -5.68 -201.03
CA PHE A 370 -23.31 -4.76 -202.07
C PHE A 370 -23.59 -5.30 -203.49
N TRP A 371 -23.26 -6.57 -203.74
CA TRP A 371 -23.46 -7.22 -205.04
C TRP A 371 -24.93 -7.30 -205.46
N LYS A 372 -25.82 -7.69 -204.53
CA LYS A 372 -27.28 -7.75 -204.78
C LYS A 372 -27.88 -6.37 -205.10
N GLY A 373 -27.32 -5.29 -204.55
CA GLY A 373 -27.74 -3.92 -204.85
C GLY A 373 -27.40 -3.44 -206.26
N TYR A 374 -26.32 -3.93 -206.87
CA TYR A 374 -25.90 -3.52 -208.22
C TYR A 374 -26.86 -4.07 -209.30
N LEU A 375 -27.18 -5.36 -209.23
CA LEU A 375 -27.98 -6.07 -210.24
C LEU A 375 -29.39 -5.49 -210.43
N VAL A 376 -29.99 -4.95 -209.36
CA VAL A 376 -31.39 -4.47 -209.32
C VAL A 376 -31.57 -3.08 -209.95
N ARG A 377 -30.51 -2.25 -210.03
CA ARG A 377 -30.63 -0.84 -210.50
C ARG A 377 -30.56 -0.65 -212.02
N SER A 378 -30.39 -1.71 -212.80
CA SER A 378 -30.14 -1.65 -214.25
C SER A 378 -31.41 -1.45 -215.13
N LEU A 379 -32.60 -1.88 -214.67
CA LEU A 379 -33.75 -2.10 -215.55
C LEU A 379 -35.10 -1.62 -214.96
N LEU A 380 -35.56 -0.39 -215.31
CA LEU A 380 -36.99 -0.03 -215.57
C LEU A 380 -37.28 1.49 -215.73
N LYS A 381 -37.23 2.06 -216.96
CA LYS A 381 -38.16 3.14 -217.40
C LYS A 381 -38.12 3.47 -218.92
N SER A 382 -39.32 3.59 -219.51
CA SER A 382 -39.76 4.51 -220.61
C SER A 382 -38.97 4.74 -221.92
N LYS A 383 -39.71 4.91 -223.03
CA LYS A 383 -39.29 5.70 -224.21
C LYS A 383 -39.43 7.19 -223.87
N ARG A 384 -38.51 8.10 -224.18
CA ARG A 384 -37.25 8.08 -224.97
C ARG A 384 -36.10 7.33 -224.24
N LYS A 385 -35.77 6.03 -224.38
CA LYS A 385 -36.10 4.87 -225.29
C LYS A 385 -36.18 3.60 -224.38
N LYS A 386 -37.17 2.68 -224.29
CA LYS A 386 -38.27 2.10 -225.13
C LYS A 386 -39.57 1.83 -224.27
N LYS A 387 -40.73 1.49 -224.85
CA LYS A 387 -42.02 1.20 -224.14
C LYS A 387 -41.99 -0.14 -223.34
N GLY A 388 -42.83 -0.28 -222.28
CA GLY A 388 -43.14 -1.54 -221.55
C GLY A 388 -44.24 -1.37 -220.46
N LYS A 389 -44.93 -2.45 -220.01
CA LYS A 389 -46.11 -2.40 -219.08
C LYS A 389 -46.42 -3.75 -218.37
N GLY A 390 -46.55 -3.81 -217.03
CA GLY A 390 -47.40 -4.81 -216.30
C GLY A 390 -46.84 -5.61 -215.08
N LYS A 391 -47.77 -6.05 -214.20
CA LYS A 391 -47.70 -6.95 -212.98
C LYS A 391 -46.78 -6.53 -211.79
N LYS A 392 -47.12 -6.64 -210.48
CA LYS A 392 -48.23 -7.20 -209.62
C LYS A 392 -47.92 -8.53 -208.87
N SER A 393 -48.59 -8.74 -207.72
CA SER A 393 -48.48 -9.77 -206.63
C SER A 393 -47.28 -9.60 -205.69
N LYS A 394 -47.42 -9.65 -204.34
CA LYS A 394 -47.89 -10.75 -203.44
C LYS A 394 -46.98 -12.00 -203.57
N LYS A 395 -46.60 -12.67 -202.48
CA LYS A 395 -47.26 -12.79 -201.16
C LYS A 395 -46.32 -12.40 -200.02
#